data_AF-C7MYX2-F1
#
_entry.id   AF-C7MYX2-F1
#
_cell.length_a   1.000
_cell.length_b   1.000
_cell.length_c   1.000
_cell.angle_alpha   90.00
_cell.angle_beta   90.00
_cell.angle_gamma   90.00
#
_symmetry.space_group_name_H-M   'P 1'
#
loop_
_entity.id
_entity.type
_entity.pdbx_description
1 polymer ?
#
loop_
_entity_poly.entity_id
_entity_poly.type
_entity_poly.pdbx_seq_one_letter_code
_entity_poly.pdbx_strand_id
1 'polypeptide(L)'
;MTRPTDTRVRRGGLQPVQVLAGLIGLIYLAIGIIGMIITGFGGFADATHSSLWVFSINPLHNVFHIVIGALGVLMALSSGWARTYGWVLLAVFGILLLWGLAVTGVFAGNPVSGLGNPFALDAADNWLHLGTALLGLVLAVMPAHKKVTTPVTGEQDTARGAAGRADLTGTAAGQGQGSSRRTPRSVGRRLWRRGTAH
;
A
#
# COMPACT_ATOMS: atom_id res chain seq x y z
N MET A 1 5.25 14.70 39.45
CA MET A 1 4.75 13.65 38.52
C MET A 1 4.45 14.29 37.18
N THR A 2 5.33 14.18 36.19
CA THR A 2 5.14 14.70 34.83
C THR A 2 4.35 13.69 34.01
N ARG A 3 3.17 14.08 33.49
CA ARG A 3 2.40 13.24 32.55
C ARG A 3 3.26 12.93 31.33
N PRO A 4 3.39 11.66 30.90
CA PRO A 4 3.96 11.34 29.60
C PRO A 4 3.15 12.08 28.53
N THR A 5 3.82 12.89 27.72
CA THR A 5 3.23 13.49 26.53
C THR A 5 2.84 12.35 25.60
N ASP A 6 1.53 12.08 25.49
CA ASP A 6 0.98 11.02 24.65
C ASP A 6 1.19 11.42 23.17
N THR A 7 2.34 11.04 22.61
CA THR A 7 2.62 11.17 21.18
C THR A 7 1.76 10.17 20.40
N ARG A 8 0.48 10.49 20.21
CA ARG A 8 -0.39 9.72 19.33
C ARG A 8 0.06 9.91 17.88
N VAL A 9 0.85 8.97 17.37
CA VAL A 9 1.18 8.88 15.94
C VAL A 9 -0.11 8.67 15.15
N ARG A 10 -0.70 9.76 14.64
CA ARG A 10 -1.80 9.67 13.68
C ARG A 10 -1.23 9.07 12.39
N ARG A 11 -1.64 7.84 12.06
CA ARG A 11 -1.44 7.26 10.72
C ARG A 11 -2.35 8.00 9.73
N GLY A 12 -1.96 9.22 9.34
CA GLY A 12 -2.75 10.08 8.46
C GLY A 12 -2.35 9.93 7.00
N GLY A 13 -3.22 9.30 6.20
CA GLY A 13 -3.14 9.27 4.73
C GLY A 13 -3.36 7.88 4.13
N LEU A 14 -4.12 7.81 3.03
CA LEU A 14 -4.23 6.61 2.20
C LEU A 14 -2.85 6.24 1.66
N GLN A 15 -2.40 5.01 1.91
CA GLN A 15 -1.13 4.54 1.36
C GLN A 15 -1.30 4.16 -0.11
N PRO A 16 -0.28 4.37 -0.97
CA PRO A 16 -0.33 3.94 -2.37
C PRO A 16 -0.71 2.47 -2.53
N VAL A 17 -0.25 1.60 -1.63
CA VAL A 17 -0.60 0.16 -1.64
C VAL A 17 -2.08 -0.09 -1.47
N GLN A 18 -2.77 0.71 -0.67
CA GLN A 18 -4.21 0.60 -0.45
C GLN A 18 -4.98 1.03 -1.70
N VAL A 19 -4.53 2.13 -2.33
CA VAL A 19 -5.16 2.63 -3.57
C VAL A 19 -4.99 1.60 -4.68
N LEU A 20 -3.78 1.08 -4.89
CA LEU A 20 -3.53 0.06 -5.92
C LEU A 20 -4.32 -1.22 -5.65
N ALA A 21 -4.32 -1.73 -4.41
CA ALA A 21 -5.09 -2.92 -4.04
C ALA A 21 -6.60 -2.72 -4.30
N GLY A 22 -7.12 -1.55 -3.93
CA GLY A 22 -8.53 -1.19 -4.16
C GLY A 22 -8.86 -1.08 -5.65
N LEU A 23 -8.00 -0.46 -6.46
CA LEU A 23 -8.19 -0.34 -7.91
C LEU A 23 -8.19 -1.72 -8.59
N ILE A 24 -7.22 -2.57 -8.29
CA ILE A 24 -7.15 -3.93 -8.84
C ILE A 24 -8.39 -4.72 -8.42
N GLY A 25 -8.76 -4.66 -7.14
CA GLY A 25 -9.96 -5.30 -6.63
C GLY A 25 -11.22 -4.83 -7.34
N LEU A 26 -11.37 -3.52 -7.55
CA LEU A 26 -12.52 -2.94 -8.23
C LEU A 26 -12.61 -3.39 -9.70
N ILE A 27 -11.47 -3.44 -10.41
CA ILE A 27 -11.41 -3.90 -11.80
C ILE A 27 -11.87 -5.36 -11.89
N TYR A 28 -11.32 -6.25 -11.07
CA TYR A 28 -11.73 -7.66 -11.06
C TYR A 28 -13.19 -7.85 -10.67
N LEU A 29 -13.68 -7.08 -9.70
CA LEU A 29 -15.07 -7.12 -9.29
C LEU A 29 -16.00 -6.69 -10.44
N ALA A 30 -15.65 -5.61 -11.14
CA ALA A 30 -16.43 -5.12 -12.27
C ALA A 30 -16.44 -6.13 -13.42
N ILE A 31 -15.28 -6.68 -13.79
CA ILE A 31 -15.17 -7.71 -14.85
C ILE A 31 -15.99 -8.93 -14.48
N GLY A 32 -15.87 -9.43 -13.25
CA GLY A 32 -16.62 -10.60 -12.80
C GLY A 32 -18.13 -10.38 -12.82
N ILE A 33 -18.62 -9.21 -12.38
CA ILE A 33 -20.05 -8.88 -12.44
C ILE A 33 -20.54 -8.79 -13.90
N ILE A 34 -19.80 -8.08 -14.76
CA ILE A 34 -20.15 -7.94 -16.19
C ILE A 34 -20.17 -9.31 -16.87
N GLY A 35 -19.13 -10.12 -16.64
CA GLY A 35 -19.04 -11.48 -17.17
C GLY A 35 -20.18 -12.36 -16.70
N MET A 36 -20.54 -12.29 -15.41
CA MET A 36 -21.66 -13.04 -14.84
C MET A 36 -23.01 -12.70 -15.49
N ILE A 37 -23.22 -11.42 -15.81
CA ILE A 37 -24.41 -10.96 -16.56
C ILE A 37 -24.44 -11.56 -17.97
N ILE A 38 -23.28 -11.68 -18.63
CA ILE A 38 -23.15 -12.21 -19.99
C ILE A 38 -23.31 -13.74 -20.02
N THR A 39 -22.66 -14.46 -19.12
CA THR A 39 -22.69 -15.94 -19.11
C THR A 39 -23.99 -16.48 -18.53
N GLY A 40 -24.64 -15.74 -17.64
CA GLY A 40 -25.71 -16.29 -16.80
C GLY A 40 -25.20 -17.42 -15.90
N PHE A 41 -26.09 -18.29 -15.41
CA PHE A 41 -25.77 -19.35 -14.44
C PHE A 41 -25.74 -20.78 -15.03
N GLY A 42 -25.98 -20.95 -16.33
CA GLY A 42 -25.91 -22.25 -17.00
C GLY A 42 -24.46 -22.72 -17.21
N GLY A 43 -24.24 -24.03 -17.39
CA GLY A 43 -22.91 -24.56 -17.77
C GLY A 43 -21.75 -24.06 -16.91
N PHE A 44 -21.93 -24.09 -15.58
CA PHE A 44 -21.14 -23.31 -14.62
C PHE A 44 -19.62 -23.50 -14.74
N ALA A 45 -19.16 -24.70 -15.04
CA ALA A 45 -17.74 -25.06 -15.18
C ALA A 45 -17.41 -25.63 -16.57
N ASP A 46 -18.24 -25.32 -17.58
CA ASP A 46 -17.98 -25.79 -18.93
C ASP A 46 -16.69 -25.17 -19.47
N ALA A 47 -15.91 -25.97 -20.19
CA ALA A 47 -14.59 -25.58 -20.67
C ALA A 47 -14.61 -24.37 -21.62
N THR A 48 -15.77 -24.05 -22.20
CA THR A 48 -16.03 -22.80 -22.92
C THR A 48 -17.53 -22.56 -22.92
N HIS A 49 -17.99 -21.50 -22.25
CA HIS A 49 -19.40 -21.15 -22.19
C HIS A 49 -19.73 -19.95 -23.09
N SER A 50 -18.91 -18.90 -23.04
CA SER A 50 -19.02 -17.71 -23.90
C SER A 50 -17.65 -17.04 -24.05
N SER A 51 -17.49 -16.17 -25.04
CA SER A 51 -16.24 -15.42 -25.24
C SER A 51 -16.46 -13.93 -25.00
N LEU A 52 -15.60 -13.30 -24.22
CA LEU A 52 -15.55 -11.86 -24.04
C LEU A 52 -14.22 -11.35 -24.59
N TRP A 53 -14.30 -10.75 -25.78
CA TRP A 53 -13.15 -10.31 -26.58
C TRP A 53 -12.24 -11.46 -26.99
N VAL A 54 -11.14 -11.65 -26.28
CA VAL A 54 -10.15 -12.71 -26.52
C VAL A 54 -10.15 -13.75 -25.41
N PHE A 55 -10.94 -13.54 -24.36
CA PHE A 55 -11.02 -14.42 -23.19
C PHE A 55 -12.23 -15.34 -23.30
N SER A 56 -12.00 -16.62 -23.03
CA SER A 56 -13.04 -17.60 -22.85
C SER A 56 -13.55 -17.53 -21.40
N ILE A 57 -14.85 -17.24 -21.24
CA ILE A 57 -15.48 -17.01 -19.94
C ILE A 57 -16.55 -18.04 -19.65
N ASN A 58 -16.68 -18.38 -18.38
CA ASN A 58 -17.77 -19.18 -17.85
C ASN A 58 -18.20 -18.64 -16.47
N PRO A 59 -19.36 -19.07 -15.95
CA PRO A 59 -19.86 -18.54 -14.69
C PRO A 59 -18.90 -18.78 -13.51
N LEU A 60 -18.21 -19.92 -13.46
CA LEU A 60 -17.22 -20.21 -12.42
C LEU A 60 -16.06 -19.20 -12.43
N HIS A 61 -15.51 -18.88 -13.60
CA HIS A 61 -14.44 -17.90 -13.76
C HIS A 61 -14.90 -16.50 -13.35
N ASN A 62 -16.14 -16.13 -13.68
CA ASN A 62 -16.73 -14.86 -13.27
C ASN A 62 -16.90 -14.75 -11.75
N VAL A 63 -17.39 -15.81 -11.11
CA VAL A 63 -17.48 -15.89 -9.63
C VAL A 63 -16.09 -15.77 -9.01
N PHE A 64 -15.09 -16.42 -9.59
CA PHE A 64 -13.71 -16.30 -9.13
C PHE A 64 -13.21 -14.85 -9.20
N HIS A 65 -13.44 -14.13 -10.30
CA HIS A 65 -13.11 -12.71 -10.41
C HIS A 65 -13.84 -11.84 -9.37
N ILE A 66 -15.12 -12.12 -9.11
CA ILE A 66 -15.89 -11.42 -8.08
C ILE A 66 -15.25 -11.62 -6.70
N VAL A 67 -14.88 -12.85 -6.34
CA VAL A 67 -14.25 -13.15 -5.05
C VAL A 67 -12.90 -12.44 -4.92
N ILE A 68 -12.04 -12.52 -5.93
CA ILE A 68 -10.75 -11.81 -5.95
C ILE A 68 -10.93 -10.30 -5.87
N GLY A 69 -11.93 -9.78 -6.56
CA GLY A 69 -12.26 -8.36 -6.57
C GLY A 69 -12.75 -7.86 -5.21
N ALA A 70 -13.70 -8.58 -4.61
CA ALA A 70 -14.22 -8.29 -3.28
C ALA A 70 -13.12 -8.35 -2.21
N LEU A 71 -12.24 -9.36 -2.27
CA LEU A 71 -11.07 -9.44 -1.38
C LEU A 71 -10.16 -8.22 -1.56
N GLY A 72 -9.90 -7.77 -2.78
CA GLY A 72 -9.08 -6.59 -3.03
C GLY A 72 -9.65 -5.32 -2.41
N VAL A 73 -10.96 -5.09 -2.59
CA VAL A 73 -11.67 -3.94 -2.00
C VAL A 73 -11.63 -4.00 -0.46
N LEU A 74 -11.91 -5.17 0.13
CA LEU A 74 -11.90 -5.34 1.58
C LEU A 74 -10.49 -5.23 2.18
N MET A 75 -9.48 -5.77 1.51
CA MET A 75 -8.10 -5.74 1.99
C MET A 75 -7.45 -4.38 1.78
N ALA A 76 -7.94 -3.55 0.85
CA ALA A 76 -7.51 -2.15 0.70
C ALA A 76 -7.80 -1.29 1.94
N LEU A 77 -8.73 -1.70 2.81
CA LEU A 77 -9.11 -0.97 4.03
C LEU A 77 -7.94 -0.78 5.01
N SER A 78 -6.89 -1.60 4.94
CA SER A 78 -5.67 -1.38 5.72
C SER A 78 -4.42 -1.60 4.87
N SER A 79 -3.34 -0.87 5.14
CA SER A 79 -2.10 -1.03 4.37
C SER A 79 -1.38 -2.35 4.62
N GLY A 80 -1.61 -3.01 5.76
CA GLY A 80 -1.11 -4.35 6.02
C GLY A 80 -1.85 -5.38 5.16
N TRP A 81 -3.18 -5.35 5.21
CA TRP A 81 -4.04 -6.23 4.41
C TRP A 81 -3.84 -6.02 2.90
N ALA A 82 -3.62 -4.80 2.44
CA ALA A 82 -3.33 -4.51 1.04
C ALA A 82 -2.03 -5.18 0.53
N ARG A 83 -1.01 -5.35 1.38
CA ARG A 83 0.18 -6.15 1.02
C ARG A 83 -0.12 -7.64 1.00
N THR A 84 -0.89 -8.12 1.97
CA THR A 84 -1.35 -9.51 1.98
C THR A 84 -2.14 -9.84 0.73
N TYR A 85 -2.97 -8.92 0.24
CA TYR A 85 -3.66 -9.06 -1.05
C TYR A 85 -2.68 -9.26 -2.20
N GLY A 86 -1.55 -8.53 -2.23
CA GLY A 86 -0.48 -8.75 -3.21
C GLY A 86 0.07 -10.18 -3.20
N TRP A 87 0.29 -10.76 -2.01
CA TRP A 87 0.71 -12.17 -1.88
C TRP A 87 -0.36 -13.15 -2.34
N VAL A 88 -1.64 -12.86 -2.02
CA VAL A 88 -2.77 -13.65 -2.51
C VAL A 88 -2.82 -13.63 -4.04
N LEU A 89 -2.70 -12.44 -4.66
CA LEU A 89 -2.66 -12.30 -6.11
C LEU A 89 -1.52 -13.12 -6.72
N LEU A 90 -0.29 -12.98 -6.19
CA LEU A 90 0.86 -13.74 -6.69
C LEU A 90 0.63 -15.25 -6.61
N ALA A 91 0.20 -15.75 -5.46
CA ALA A 91 0.02 -17.19 -5.26
C ALA A 91 -1.11 -17.74 -6.15
N VAL A 92 -2.26 -17.09 -6.12
CA VAL A 92 -3.47 -17.55 -6.81
C VAL A 92 -3.30 -17.46 -8.33
N PHE A 93 -2.88 -16.31 -8.85
CA PHE A 93 -2.68 -16.14 -10.29
C PHE A 93 -1.44 -16.89 -10.80
N GLY A 94 -0.43 -17.10 -9.96
CA GLY A 94 0.69 -17.99 -10.27
C GLY A 94 0.24 -19.44 -10.45
N ILE A 95 -0.63 -19.95 -9.57
CA ILE A 95 -1.20 -21.29 -9.71
C ILE A 95 -2.06 -21.38 -10.98
N LEU A 96 -2.95 -20.40 -11.22
CA LEU A 96 -3.79 -20.38 -12.43
C LEU A 96 -2.98 -20.30 -13.71
N LEU A 97 -1.89 -19.53 -13.72
CA LEU A 97 -0.95 -19.49 -14.84
C LEU A 97 -0.35 -20.87 -15.11
N LEU A 98 0.20 -21.52 -14.09
CA LEU A 98 0.81 -22.85 -14.25
C LEU A 98 -0.23 -23.88 -14.73
N TRP A 99 -1.45 -23.83 -14.21
CA TRP A 99 -2.55 -24.67 -14.67
C TRP A 99 -2.91 -24.39 -16.12
N GLY A 100 -3.10 -23.12 -16.50
CA GLY A 100 -3.46 -22.73 -17.86
C GLY A 100 -2.36 -23.05 -18.87
N LEU A 101 -1.09 -22.95 -18.50
CA LEU A 101 0.04 -23.42 -19.34
C LEU A 101 0.01 -24.95 -19.54
N ALA A 102 -0.42 -25.72 -18.52
CA ALA A 102 -0.64 -27.16 -18.64
C ALA A 102 -1.80 -27.52 -19.55
N VAL A 103 -2.92 -26.81 -19.42
CA VAL A 103 -4.09 -27.01 -20.29
C VAL A 103 -3.80 -26.61 -21.74
N THR A 104 -3.07 -25.51 -21.96
CA THR A 104 -2.72 -25.01 -23.31
C THR A 104 -1.55 -25.73 -23.97
N GLY A 105 -0.99 -26.76 -23.33
CA GLY A 105 -0.02 -27.68 -23.94
C GLY A 105 1.43 -27.19 -23.94
N VAL A 106 1.80 -26.26 -23.06
CA VAL A 106 3.17 -25.75 -22.95
C VAL A 106 4.12 -26.78 -22.33
N PHE A 107 3.61 -27.66 -21.47
CA PHE A 107 4.41 -28.73 -20.85
C PHE A 107 4.39 -30.00 -21.71
N ALA A 108 5.50 -30.74 -21.71
CA ALA A 108 5.64 -31.99 -22.47
C ALA A 108 4.60 -33.07 -22.12
N GLY A 109 4.08 -33.03 -20.89
CA GLY A 109 2.89 -33.76 -20.48
C GLY A 109 2.00 -32.84 -19.67
N ASN A 110 0.67 -33.00 -19.77
CA ASN A 110 -0.28 -32.21 -19.00
C ASN A 110 -0.52 -32.87 -17.62
N PRO A 111 0.08 -32.35 -16.53
CA PRO A 111 -0.06 -32.93 -15.18
C PRO A 111 -1.48 -32.83 -14.62
N VAL A 112 -2.34 -31.97 -15.19
CA VAL A 112 -3.71 -31.71 -14.75
C VAL A 112 -4.74 -32.22 -15.75
N SER A 113 -4.35 -33.11 -16.67
CA SER A 113 -5.25 -33.63 -17.72
C SER A 113 -6.54 -34.24 -17.16
N GLY A 114 -6.47 -34.93 -16.02
CA GLY A 114 -7.64 -35.50 -15.34
C GLY A 114 -8.56 -34.48 -14.67
N LEU A 115 -8.12 -33.23 -14.49
CA LEU A 115 -8.89 -32.14 -13.88
C LEU A 115 -9.55 -31.23 -14.93
N GLY A 116 -9.11 -31.31 -16.20
CA GLY A 116 -9.69 -30.56 -17.31
C GLY A 116 -9.46 -29.04 -17.23
N ASN A 117 -10.39 -28.28 -17.84
CA ASN A 117 -10.35 -26.82 -17.91
C ASN A 117 -11.62 -26.16 -17.32
N PRO A 118 -11.88 -26.29 -16.01
CA PRO A 118 -13.12 -25.81 -15.41
C PRO A 118 -13.24 -24.28 -15.40
N PHE A 119 -12.12 -23.55 -15.53
CA PHE A 119 -12.09 -22.09 -15.58
C PHE A 119 -12.08 -21.54 -17.01
N ALA A 120 -12.25 -22.39 -18.03
CA ALA A 120 -12.17 -22.01 -19.43
C ALA A 120 -10.87 -21.26 -19.81
N LEU A 121 -9.74 -21.58 -19.17
CA LEU A 121 -8.45 -20.94 -19.38
C LEU A 121 -7.98 -21.05 -20.82
N ASP A 122 -7.59 -19.92 -21.39
CA ASP A 122 -6.95 -19.83 -22.70
C ASP A 122 -5.58 -19.13 -22.67
N ALA A 123 -5.00 -18.90 -23.84
CA ALA A 123 -3.70 -18.24 -23.95
C ALA A 123 -3.75 -16.77 -23.50
N ALA A 124 -4.85 -16.07 -23.72
CA ALA A 124 -5.02 -14.69 -23.28
C ALA A 124 -5.11 -14.62 -21.75
N ASP A 125 -5.85 -15.54 -21.12
CA ASP A 125 -5.92 -15.68 -19.67
C ASP A 125 -4.54 -15.89 -19.05
N ASN A 126 -3.69 -16.73 -19.67
CA ASN A 126 -2.33 -16.95 -19.18
C ASN A 126 -1.53 -15.65 -19.12
N TRP A 127 -1.60 -14.80 -20.14
CA TRP A 127 -0.93 -13.51 -20.13
C TRP A 127 -1.48 -12.57 -19.05
N LEU A 128 -2.80 -12.54 -18.90
CA LEU A 128 -3.45 -11.77 -17.83
C LEU A 128 -3.00 -12.26 -16.45
N HIS A 129 -2.98 -13.57 -16.23
CA HIS A 129 -2.56 -14.19 -14.97
C HIS A 129 -1.11 -13.89 -14.65
N LEU A 130 -0.21 -13.94 -15.64
CA LEU A 130 1.17 -13.54 -15.47
C LEU A 130 1.26 -12.06 -15.05
N GLY A 131 0.58 -11.16 -15.77
CA GLY A 131 0.55 -9.74 -15.45
C GLY A 131 0.06 -9.46 -14.03
N THR A 132 -1.03 -10.12 -13.62
CA THR A 132 -1.62 -9.96 -12.29
C THR A 132 -0.75 -10.56 -11.20
N ALA A 133 -0.09 -11.69 -11.43
CA ALA A 133 0.85 -12.28 -10.47
C ALA A 133 2.03 -11.33 -10.21
N LEU A 134 2.58 -10.74 -11.28
CA LEU A 134 3.66 -9.75 -11.18
C LEU A 134 3.21 -8.48 -10.45
N LEU A 135 2.01 -7.98 -10.75
CA LEU A 135 1.44 -6.84 -10.04
C LEU A 135 1.22 -7.16 -8.55
N GLY A 136 0.74 -8.37 -8.24
CA GLY A 136 0.63 -8.88 -6.88
C GLY A 136 1.96 -8.88 -6.13
N LEU A 137 3.02 -9.36 -6.77
CA LEU A 137 4.37 -9.33 -6.21
C LEU A 137 4.83 -7.89 -5.93
N VAL A 138 4.61 -6.95 -6.86
CA VAL A 138 4.93 -5.53 -6.64
C VAL A 138 4.17 -4.97 -5.44
N LEU A 139 2.87 -5.22 -5.33
CA LEU A 139 2.06 -4.79 -4.19
C LEU A 139 2.56 -5.39 -2.86
N ALA A 140 2.90 -6.67 -2.87
CA ALA A 140 3.36 -7.41 -1.70
C ALA A 140 4.64 -6.82 -1.10
N VAL A 141 5.61 -6.45 -1.95
CA VAL A 141 6.92 -5.95 -1.50
C VAL A 141 6.97 -4.43 -1.31
N MET A 142 5.91 -3.69 -1.69
CA MET A 142 5.93 -2.23 -1.67
C MET A 142 5.99 -1.64 -0.24
N PRO A 143 6.93 -0.72 0.07
CA PRO A 143 7.08 -0.13 1.40
C PRO A 143 5.88 0.71 1.87
N ALA A 144 5.65 0.76 3.19
CA ALA A 144 4.64 1.64 3.79
C ALA A 144 5.26 3.00 4.06
N HIS A 145 4.86 4.03 3.32
CA HIS A 145 5.23 5.39 3.67
C HIS A 145 4.55 5.79 4.99
N LYS A 146 5.36 6.08 6.01
CA LYS A 146 4.90 6.67 7.28
C LYS A 146 5.08 8.18 7.18
N LYS A 147 4.00 8.95 7.03
CA LYS A 147 4.06 10.40 7.26
C LYS A 147 4.03 10.64 8.77
N VAL A 148 5.14 11.13 9.33
CA VAL A 148 5.19 11.60 10.71
C VAL A 148 4.84 13.08 10.68
N THR A 149 3.61 13.43 11.02
CA THR A 149 3.24 14.81 11.29
C THR A 149 3.75 15.14 12.68
N THR A 150 4.87 15.86 12.78
CA THR A 150 5.28 16.45 14.06
C THR A 150 4.21 17.48 14.43
N PRO A 151 3.58 17.40 15.61
CA PRO A 151 2.71 18.48 16.07
C PRO A 151 3.55 19.75 16.10
N VAL A 152 3.17 20.74 15.31
CA VAL A 152 3.80 22.07 15.33
C VAL A 152 3.71 22.55 16.76
N THR A 153 4.86 22.60 17.45
CA THR A 153 5.01 23.12 18.81
C THR A 153 4.87 24.66 18.80
N GLY A 154 3.92 25.19 18.03
CA GLY A 154 3.72 26.63 17.84
C GLY A 154 2.79 27.25 18.87
N GLU A 155 2.03 26.44 19.62
CA GLU A 155 1.06 26.96 20.60
C GLU A 155 1.62 27.03 22.03
N GLN A 156 2.72 26.33 22.30
CA GLN A 156 3.40 26.41 23.60
C GLN A 156 4.45 27.52 23.66
N ASP A 157 5.06 27.90 22.54
CA ASP A 157 6.01 29.03 22.49
C ASP A 157 5.32 30.39 22.62
N THR A 158 4.09 30.54 22.13
CA THR A 158 3.29 31.77 22.32
C THR A 158 2.83 31.92 23.76
N ALA A 159 2.39 30.84 24.41
CA ALA A 159 1.98 30.85 25.81
C ALA A 159 3.17 31.07 26.77
N ARG A 160 4.33 30.45 26.49
CA ARG A 160 5.55 30.59 27.31
C ARG A 160 6.25 31.93 27.07
N GLY A 161 6.19 32.45 25.85
CA GLY A 161 6.62 33.81 25.51
C GLY A 161 5.76 34.89 26.17
N ALA A 162 4.44 34.69 26.25
CA ALA A 162 3.53 35.59 26.96
C ALA A 162 3.77 35.57 28.49
N ALA A 163 3.96 34.38 29.08
CA ALA A 163 4.25 34.23 30.50
C ALA A 163 5.63 34.81 30.90
N GLY A 164 6.67 34.60 30.08
CA GLY A 164 8.00 35.16 30.32
C GLY A 164 8.09 36.68 30.11
N ARG A 165 7.18 37.26 29.33
CA ARG A 165 7.12 38.71 29.08
C ARG A 165 6.35 39.48 30.16
N ALA A 166 5.44 38.82 30.89
CA ALA A 166 4.77 39.38 32.06
C ALA A 166 5.70 39.47 33.30
N ASP A 167 6.69 38.58 33.39
CA ASP A 167 7.64 38.53 34.51
C ASP A 167 8.74 39.62 34.43
N LEU A 168 8.92 40.24 33.26
CA LEU A 168 9.91 41.31 33.02
C LEU A 168 9.36 42.73 33.22
N THR A 169 8.06 42.88 33.51
CA THR A 169 7.42 44.20 33.74
C THR A 169 7.28 44.59 35.21
N GLY A 170 7.73 43.76 36.14
CA GLY A 170 7.86 44.11 37.55
C GLY A 170 9.33 44.30 37.93
N THR A 171 9.66 45.46 38.51
CA THR A 171 10.95 45.79 39.16
C THR A 171 12.05 46.35 38.26
N ALA A 172 12.09 47.69 38.12
CA ALA A 172 13.34 48.47 38.18
C ALA A 172 13.04 49.99 38.14
N ALA A 173 12.76 50.56 39.31
CA ALA A 173 13.09 51.94 39.61
C ALA A 173 14.49 51.95 40.27
N GLY A 174 15.42 52.77 39.78
CA GLY A 174 16.68 53.05 40.49
C GLY A 174 17.94 53.14 39.62
N GLN A 175 18.31 54.38 39.32
CA GLN A 175 19.65 54.99 39.20
C GLN A 175 20.92 54.15 38.91
N GLY A 176 21.78 54.68 38.04
CA GLY A 176 23.24 54.44 38.13
C GLY A 176 24.01 54.61 36.81
N GLN A 177 24.78 55.70 36.71
CA GLN A 177 25.80 55.93 35.67
C GLN A 177 26.96 54.91 35.78
N GLY A 178 27.61 54.56 34.66
CA GLY A 178 28.98 54.04 34.71
C GLY A 178 29.44 53.12 33.57
N SER A 179 30.42 53.61 32.80
CA SER A 179 31.59 52.88 32.27
C SER A 179 31.41 51.70 31.29
N SER A 180 31.74 51.99 30.02
CA SER A 180 32.82 51.40 29.19
C SER A 180 33.13 49.88 29.15
N ARG A 181 33.42 49.45 27.90
CA ARG A 181 34.16 48.25 27.43
C ARG A 181 33.36 46.95 27.25
N ARG A 182 33.03 46.66 25.98
CA ARG A 182 32.81 45.30 25.46
C ARG A 182 33.89 44.96 24.43
N THR A 183 34.70 43.96 24.76
CA THR A 183 35.60 43.23 23.85
C THR A 183 34.80 42.23 22.99
N PRO A 184 35.23 41.94 21.76
CA PRO A 184 34.57 40.93 20.92
C PRO A 184 35.10 39.52 21.26
N ARG A 185 34.17 38.56 21.46
CA ARG A 185 34.51 37.13 21.59
C ARG A 185 34.73 36.50 20.22
N SER A 186 35.84 35.78 20.16
CA SER A 186 36.42 34.99 19.07
C SER A 186 35.46 33.97 18.43
N VAL A 187 35.42 33.97 17.10
CA VAL A 187 34.97 32.85 16.26
C VAL A 187 36.12 31.85 16.18
N GLY A 188 35.90 30.61 16.62
CA GLY A 188 36.94 29.58 16.68
C GLY A 188 36.41 28.16 16.60
N ARG A 189 36.49 27.60 15.38
CA ARG A 189 36.79 26.20 15.00
C ARG A 189 35.95 25.06 15.61
N ARG A 190 35.46 24.18 14.74
CA ARG A 190 36.09 22.85 14.58
C ARG A 190 35.69 22.13 13.28
N LEU A 191 36.74 21.74 12.56
CA LEU A 191 36.75 20.85 11.41
C LEU A 191 36.67 19.37 11.84
N TRP A 192 35.96 18.59 11.03
CA TRP A 192 36.18 17.19 10.60
C TRP A 192 36.65 16.11 11.60
N ARG A 193 35.94 14.97 11.58
CA ARG A 193 36.59 13.66 11.41
C ARG A 193 35.64 12.61 10.80
N ARG A 194 35.99 12.13 9.61
CA ARG A 194 35.57 10.83 9.06
C ARG A 194 36.27 9.72 9.85
N GLY A 195 35.56 8.63 10.11
CA GLY A 195 36.11 7.37 10.63
C GLY A 195 35.61 6.21 9.77
N THR A 196 36.55 5.50 9.19
CA THR A 196 36.45 4.30 8.34
C THR A 196 36.40 3.01 9.17
N ALA A 197 35.83 1.97 8.53
CA ALA A 197 36.21 0.56 8.57
C ALA A 197 36.32 -0.14 9.93
N HIS A 198 35.49 -1.18 10.12
CA HIS A 198 35.92 -2.56 10.26
C HIS A 198 34.85 -3.47 9.65
#